data_AF-A0A8X6RI34-F1
#
_entry.id   AF-A0A8X6RI34-F1
#
_cell.length_a   1.000
_cell.length_b   1.000
_cell.length_c   1.000
_cell.angle_alpha   90.00
_cell.angle_beta   90.00
_cell.angle_gamma   90.00
#
_symmetry.space_group_name_H-M   'P 1'
#
loop_
_entity.id
_entity.type
_entity.pdbx_description
1 polymer ?
#
loop_
_entity_poly.entity_id
_entity_poly.type
_entity_poly.pdbx_seq_one_letter_code
_entity_poly.pdbx_strand_id
1 'polypeptide(L)'
;MGADFLQKFQLLIDLHNRKLIDGVTNLSIKGEVATIQESNDLSTVNRASKYFNLLKSYPDLTKPNLVNRVVKHGVKHHILTTGQPVYSKARQLAPDKLKLAKQEFQFMLDNDIIRPSKSQWASPLHLVNKRMAH
;
A
#
# COMPACT_ATOMS: atom_id res chain seq x y z
N MET A 1 22.84 -7.28 10.67
CA MET A 1 23.71 -6.54 9.74
C MET A 1 22.95 -6.35 8.43
N GLY A 2 22.94 -5.14 7.87
CA GLY A 2 22.14 -4.79 6.69
C GLY A 2 22.98 -4.42 5.46
N ALA A 3 22.32 -3.96 4.41
CA ALA A 3 22.97 -3.52 3.17
C ALA A 3 23.86 -2.28 3.37
N ASP A 4 23.56 -1.46 4.37
CA ASP A 4 24.35 -0.31 4.83
C ASP A 4 25.78 -0.71 5.26
N PHE A 5 25.92 -1.85 5.94
CA PHE A 5 27.21 -2.40 6.33
C PHE A 5 28.03 -2.84 5.11
N LEU A 6 27.40 -3.55 4.18
CA LEU A 6 28.05 -3.99 2.94
C LEU A 6 28.54 -2.80 2.12
N GLN A 7 27.72 -1.75 2.02
CA GLN A 7 28.09 -0.51 1.33
C GLN A 7 29.26 0.21 2.01
N LYS A 8 29.22 0.35 3.34
CA LYS A 8 30.25 1.05 4.11
C LYS A 8 31.64 0.41 3.94
N PHE A 9 31.70 -0.92 3.90
CA PHE A 9 32.94 -1.69 3.79
C PHE A 9 33.23 -2.20 2.37
N GLN A 10 32.47 -1.75 1.37
CA GLN A 10 32.61 -2.15 -0.05
C GLN A 10 32.61 -3.68 -0.26
N LEU A 11 31.80 -4.40 0.52
CA LEU A 11 31.72 -5.85 0.45
C LEU A 11 30.71 -6.27 -0.64
N LEU A 12 31.12 -7.19 -1.50
CA LEU A 12 30.31 -7.76 -2.58
C LEU A 12 29.94 -9.21 -2.23
N ILE A 13 28.66 -9.56 -2.39
CA ILE A 13 28.16 -10.92 -2.16
C ILE A 13 28.05 -11.65 -3.50
N ASP A 14 28.80 -12.73 -3.66
CA ASP A 14 28.67 -13.65 -4.79
C ASP A 14 27.91 -14.90 -4.35
N LEU A 15 26.61 -14.93 -4.66
CA LEU A 15 25.72 -16.04 -4.32
C LEU A 15 26.00 -17.30 -5.14
N HIS A 16 26.47 -17.16 -6.39
CA HIS A 16 26.72 -18.29 -7.27
C HIS A 16 27.90 -19.12 -6.76
N ASN A 17 28.99 -18.44 -6.40
CA ASN A 17 30.19 -19.08 -5.89
C ASN A 17 30.22 -19.23 -4.35
N ARG A 18 29.18 -18.73 -3.66
CA ARG A 18 29.07 -18.68 -2.20
C ARG A 18 30.29 -17.99 -1.58
N LYS A 19 30.58 -16.76 -1.99
CA LYS A 19 31.73 -15.97 -1.50
C LYS A 19 31.31 -14.57 -1.09
N LEU A 20 32.06 -14.02 -0.13
CA LEU A 20 32.07 -12.60 0.19
C LEU A 20 33.40 -12.03 -0.31
N ILE A 21 33.33 -10.98 -1.11
CA ILE A 21 34.49 -10.36 -1.77
C ILE A 21 34.65 -8.96 -1.18
N ASP A 22 35.87 -8.61 -0.79
CA ASP A 22 36.24 -7.25 -0.43
C ASP A 22 36.53 -6.43 -1.69
N GLY A 23 35.73 -5.39 -1.93
CA GLY A 23 35.84 -4.51 -3.10
C GLY A 23 37.08 -3.60 -3.10
N VAL A 24 37.78 -3.47 -1.96
CA VAL A 24 39.02 -2.69 -1.86
C VAL A 24 40.24 -3.56 -2.18
N THR A 25 40.30 -4.77 -1.62
CA THR A 25 41.48 -5.65 -1.72
C THR A 25 41.34 -6.80 -2.72
N ASN A 26 40.13 -7.02 -3.26
CA ASN A 26 39.77 -8.20 -4.07
C ASN A 26 40.01 -9.55 -3.37
N LEU A 27 40.24 -9.56 -2.05
CA LEU A 27 40.29 -10.78 -1.27
C LEU A 27 38.87 -11.37 -1.16
N SER A 28 38.78 -12.70 -1.21
CA SER A 28 37.51 -13.40 -1.09
C SER A 28 37.57 -14.46 -0.01
N ILE A 29 36.48 -14.58 0.75
CA ILE A 29 36.26 -15.65 1.71
C ILE A 29 35.05 -16.48 1.28
N LYS A 30 35.15 -17.80 1.40
CA LYS A 30 34.00 -18.68 1.17
C LYS A 30 33.00 -18.49 2.31
N GLY A 31 31.75 -18.22 1.94
CA GLY A 31 30.62 -18.15 2.85
C GLY A 31 29.74 -19.39 2.72
N GLU A 32 28.89 -19.59 3.71
CA GLU A 32 27.80 -20.56 3.66
C GLU A 32 26.47 -19.82 3.52
N VAL A 33 25.62 -20.27 2.61
CA VAL A 33 24.25 -19.74 2.49
C VAL A 33 23.38 -20.57 3.40
N ALA A 34 23.16 -20.08 4.62
CA ALA A 34 22.19 -20.68 5.52
C ALA A 34 20.77 -20.34 5.05
N THR A 35 19.96 -21.36 4.79
CA THR A 35 18.52 -21.16 4.61
C THR A 35 17.91 -20.95 5.99
N ILE A 36 17.50 -19.73 6.29
CA ILE A 36 16.78 -19.43 7.52
C ILE A 36 15.37 -20.03 7.37
N GLN A 37 15.13 -21.18 8.01
CA GLN A 37 13.82 -21.85 8.00
C GLN A 37 12.76 -21.08 8.80
N GLU A 38 13.20 -20.28 9.78
CA GLU A 38 12.35 -19.35 10.50
C GLU A 38 12.47 -17.96 9.90
N SER A 39 11.80 -17.77 8.77
CA SER A 39 11.45 -16.42 8.39
C SER A 39 10.61 -15.82 9.53
N ASN A 40 11.20 -14.83 10.22
CA ASN A 40 10.42 -13.71 10.73
C ASN A 40 9.88 -12.95 9.51
N ASP A 41 9.03 -13.61 8.73
CA ASP A 41 8.24 -12.97 7.71
C ASP A 41 7.50 -11.84 8.39
N LEU A 42 7.57 -10.67 7.77
CA LEU A 42 6.79 -9.51 8.17
C LEU A 42 5.29 -9.91 8.08
N SER A 43 4.75 -10.42 9.17
CA SER A 43 3.38 -10.90 9.25
C SER A 43 2.51 -9.76 9.76
N THR A 44 1.36 -9.55 9.12
CA THR A 44 0.32 -8.64 9.62
C THR A 44 -0.36 -9.19 10.88
N VAL A 45 0.00 -10.41 11.32
CA VAL A 45 -0.61 -11.10 12.46
C VAL A 45 0.44 -11.43 13.51
N ASN A 46 0.17 -11.06 14.76
CA ASN A 46 0.99 -11.44 15.89
C ASN A 46 0.91 -12.96 16.13
N ARG A 47 2.05 -13.66 15.97
CA ARG A 47 2.18 -15.12 16.18
C ARG A 47 1.94 -15.55 17.63
N ALA A 48 2.18 -14.67 18.60
CA ALA A 48 1.94 -14.92 20.02
C ALA A 48 0.47 -14.69 20.43
N SER A 49 -0.38 -14.20 19.53
CA SER A 49 -1.81 -14.02 19.82
C SER A 49 -2.54 -15.36 19.89
N LYS A 50 -3.44 -15.51 20.86
CA LYS A 50 -4.37 -16.65 20.93
C LYS A 50 -5.24 -16.82 19.67
N TYR A 51 -5.36 -15.78 18.85
CA TYR A 51 -6.12 -15.80 17.60
C TYR A 51 -5.27 -16.09 16.36
N PHE A 52 -3.97 -16.38 16.51
CA PHE A 52 -3.06 -16.56 15.38
C PHE A 52 -3.58 -17.62 14.40
N ASN A 53 -3.98 -18.80 14.89
CA ASN A 53 -4.49 -19.89 14.05
C ASN A 53 -5.79 -19.50 13.31
N LEU A 54 -6.67 -18.74 13.98
CA LEU A 54 -7.91 -18.25 13.38
C LEU A 54 -7.61 -17.25 12.25
N LEU A 55 -6.77 -16.26 12.52
CA LEU A 55 -6.39 -15.26 11.51
C LEU A 55 -5.61 -15.88 10.35
N LYS A 56 -4.79 -16.90 10.63
CA LYS A 56 -4.12 -17.72 9.61
C LYS A 56 -5.10 -18.48 8.71
N SER A 57 -6.23 -18.94 9.26
CA SER A 57 -7.28 -19.60 8.47
C SER A 57 -8.09 -18.65 7.58
N TYR A 58 -8.05 -17.34 7.85
CA TYR A 58 -8.74 -16.29 7.10
C TYR A 58 -7.78 -15.16 6.67
N PRO A 59 -6.79 -15.46 5.82
CA PRO A 59 -5.75 -14.50 5.46
C PRO A 59 -6.30 -13.24 4.78
N ASP A 60 -7.48 -13.33 4.15
CA ASP A 60 -8.12 -12.18 3.51
C ASP A 60 -8.54 -11.10 4.51
N LEU A 61 -8.75 -11.43 5.79
CA LEU A 61 -9.12 -10.45 6.82
C LEU A 61 -7.94 -9.55 7.23
N THR A 62 -6.71 -10.05 7.08
CA THR A 62 -5.49 -9.39 7.57
C THR A 62 -4.65 -8.79 6.45
N LYS A 63 -5.03 -9.05 5.19
CA LYS A 63 -4.52 -8.30 4.04
C LYS A 63 -5.02 -6.86 4.17
N PRO A 64 -4.13 -5.84 4.14
CA PRO A 64 -4.57 -4.47 4.04
C PRO A 64 -5.48 -4.37 2.81
N ASN A 65 -6.70 -3.87 3.01
CA ASN A 65 -7.66 -3.65 1.93
C ASN A 65 -7.11 -2.53 1.05
N LEU A 66 -6.21 -2.89 0.12
CA LEU A 66 -5.55 -1.90 -0.71
C LEU A 66 -6.52 -1.40 -1.78
N VAL A 67 -7.31 -2.28 -2.41
CA VAL A 67 -8.33 -1.90 -3.40
C VAL A 67 -9.39 -3.01 -3.59
N ASN A 68 -10.63 -2.61 -3.92
CA ASN A 68 -11.77 -3.38 -4.43
C ASN A 68 -11.88 -4.86 -4.06
N ARG A 69 -12.65 -5.11 -3.01
CA ARG A 69 -13.37 -6.38 -2.92
C ARG A 69 -14.54 -6.34 -3.89
N VAL A 70 -14.52 -7.22 -4.90
CA VAL A 70 -15.72 -7.49 -5.69
C VAL A 70 -16.82 -7.94 -4.75
N VAL A 71 -17.88 -7.15 -4.64
CA VAL A 71 -19.04 -7.47 -3.81
C VAL A 71 -19.68 -8.73 -4.39
N LYS A 72 -19.68 -9.82 -3.62
CA LYS A 72 -20.18 -11.13 -4.08
C LYS A 72 -21.71 -11.19 -4.21
N HIS A 73 -22.42 -10.23 -3.62
CA HIS A 73 -23.89 -10.16 -3.63
C HIS A 73 -24.42 -9.07 -4.56
N GLY A 74 -25.61 -9.28 -5.13
CA GLY A 74 -26.27 -8.30 -6.01
C GLY A 74 -26.97 -7.13 -5.30
N VAL A 75 -26.96 -7.10 -3.96
CA VAL A 75 -27.62 -6.03 -3.18
C VAL A 75 -26.91 -4.70 -3.40
N LYS A 76 -27.68 -3.67 -3.77
CA LYS A 76 -27.21 -2.29 -3.96
C LYS A 76 -27.92 -1.35 -3.00
N HIS A 77 -27.22 -0.33 -2.53
CA HIS A 77 -27.83 0.76 -1.78
C HIS A 77 -28.62 1.67 -2.72
N HIS A 78 -29.88 1.96 -2.37
CA HIS A 78 -30.70 2.95 -3.04
C HIS A 78 -30.99 4.08 -2.05
N ILE A 79 -30.53 5.28 -2.38
CA ILE A 79 -30.79 6.48 -1.58
C ILE A 79 -32.00 7.18 -2.19
N LEU A 80 -33.11 7.21 -1.45
CA LEU A 80 -34.29 7.97 -1.84
C LEU A 80 -34.04 9.46 -1.64
N THR A 81 -34.20 10.26 -2.68
CA THR A 81 -34.07 11.72 -2.63
C THR A 81 -35.42 12.38 -2.90
N THR A 82 -35.68 13.50 -2.23
CA THR A 82 -36.88 14.32 -2.40
C THR A 82 -36.47 15.76 -2.69
N GLY A 83 -37.20 16.45 -3.58
CA GLY A 83 -36.91 17.84 -3.96
C GLY A 83 -35.93 17.97 -5.13
N GLN A 84 -35.50 19.21 -5.40
CA GLN A 84 -34.67 19.53 -6.56
C GLN A 84 -33.17 19.23 -6.33
N PRO A 85 -32.41 18.89 -7.39
CA PRO A 85 -30.96 18.74 -7.32
C PRO A 85 -30.24 20.00 -6.84
N VAL A 86 -29.24 19.80 -5.98
CA VAL A 86 -28.35 20.87 -5.52
C VAL A 86 -27.03 20.80 -6.28
N TYR A 87 -26.61 21.95 -6.82
CA TYR A 87 -25.37 22.09 -7.58
C TYR A 87 -24.48 23.18 -6.97
N SER A 88 -23.20 22.86 -6.82
CA SER A 88 -22.14 23.81 -6.50
C SER A 88 -21.11 23.83 -7.62
N LYS A 89 -20.68 25.04 -8.02
CA LYS A 89 -19.55 25.22 -8.92
C LYS A 89 -18.26 24.66 -8.29
N ALA A 90 -17.37 24.12 -9.12
CA ALA A 90 -16.04 23.70 -8.70
C ALA A 90 -15.25 24.90 -8.17
N ARG A 91 -14.61 24.74 -6.99
CA ARG A 91 -13.73 25.75 -6.41
C ARG A 91 -12.33 25.63 -6.97
N GLN A 92 -11.68 26.77 -7.18
CA GLN A 92 -10.27 26.80 -7.55
C GLN A 92 -9.42 26.29 -6.37
N LEU A 93 -8.45 25.44 -6.68
CA LEU A 93 -7.50 24.90 -5.70
C LEU A 93 -6.12 25.48 -5.99
N ALA A 94 -5.30 25.62 -4.94
CA ALA A 94 -3.88 25.90 -5.09
C ALA A 94 -3.20 24.79 -5.92
N PRO A 95 -2.14 25.08 -6.69
CA PRO A 95 -1.52 24.11 -7.60
C PRO A 95 -1.15 22.78 -6.95
N ASP A 96 -0.58 22.81 -5.74
CA ASP A 96 -0.16 21.61 -5.01
C ASP A 96 -1.37 20.73 -4.62
N LYS A 97 -2.43 21.36 -4.11
CA LYS A 97 -3.68 20.68 -3.75
C LYS A 97 -4.37 20.10 -4.98
N LEU A 98 -4.35 20.83 -6.10
CA LEU A 98 -4.91 20.36 -7.36
C LEU A 98 -4.15 19.14 -7.89
N LYS A 99 -2.81 19.13 -7.81
CA LYS A 99 -1.97 17.99 -8.20
C LYS A 99 -2.31 16.74 -7.37
N LEU A 100 -2.35 16.89 -6.04
CA LEU A 100 -2.70 15.80 -5.13
C LEU A 100 -4.11 15.26 -5.40
N ALA A 101 -5.10 16.15 -5.55
CA ALA A 101 -6.46 15.75 -5.86
C ALA A 101 -6.54 14.95 -7.17
N LYS A 102 -5.87 15.41 -8.23
CA LYS A 102 -5.85 14.70 -9.52
C LYS A 102 -5.23 13.31 -9.39
N GLN A 103 -4.13 13.18 -8.67
CA GLN A 103 -3.48 11.89 -8.44
C GLN A 103 -4.42 10.93 -7.69
N GLU A 104 -5.09 11.40 -6.64
CA GLU A 104 -6.03 10.59 -5.86
C GLU A 104 -7.26 10.18 -6.69
N PHE A 105 -7.86 11.10 -7.46
CA PHE A 105 -8.98 10.75 -8.34
C PHE A 105 -8.57 9.79 -9.44
N GLN A 106 -7.37 9.92 -9.99
CA GLN A 106 -6.86 8.97 -10.98
C GLN A 106 -6.67 7.59 -10.36
N PHE A 107 -6.08 7.51 -9.17
CA PHE A 107 -5.99 6.27 -8.41
C PHE A 107 -7.38 5.64 -8.21
N MET A 108 -8.38 6.42 -7.78
CA MET A 108 -9.74 5.90 -7.60
C MET A 108 -10.40 5.43 -8.91
N LEU A 109 -10.10 6.08 -10.05
CA LEU A 109 -10.59 5.67 -11.37
C LEU A 109 -9.94 4.36 -11.84
N ASP A 110 -8.62 4.27 -11.77
CA ASP A 110 -7.84 3.09 -12.18
C ASP A 110 -8.24 1.85 -11.36
N ASN A 111 -8.78 2.09 -10.18
CA ASN A 111 -9.20 1.09 -9.22
C ASN A 111 -10.73 0.98 -9.13
N ASP A 112 -11.50 1.41 -10.13
CA ASP A 112 -12.97 1.25 -10.22
C ASP A 112 -13.78 1.68 -8.97
N ILE A 113 -13.23 2.54 -8.11
CA ILE A 113 -13.92 3.07 -6.92
C ILE A 113 -14.92 4.16 -7.34
N ILE A 114 -14.56 4.95 -8.36
CA ILE A 114 -15.39 6.01 -8.93
C ILE A 114 -15.51 5.85 -10.46
N ARG A 115 -16.47 6.55 -11.05
CA ARG A 115 -16.65 6.63 -12.50
C ARG A 115 -17.09 8.03 -12.93
N PRO A 116 -16.77 8.47 -14.16
CA PRO A 116 -17.35 9.68 -14.72
C PRO A 116 -18.87 9.60 -14.78
N SER A 117 -19.54 10.73 -14.52
CA SER A 117 -21.00 10.83 -14.63
C SER A 117 -21.44 12.21 -15.11
N LYS A 118 -22.63 12.28 -15.70
CA LYS A 118 -23.31 13.54 -16.04
C LYS A 118 -24.50 13.69 -15.10
N SER A 119 -24.29 14.37 -13.97
CA SER A 119 -25.28 14.52 -12.89
C SER A 119 -25.71 15.98 -12.74
N GLN A 120 -26.98 16.18 -12.36
CA GLN A 120 -27.49 17.49 -11.93
C GLN A 120 -27.06 17.84 -10.50
N TRP A 121 -26.55 16.86 -9.75
CA TRP A 121 -26.04 17.02 -8.39
C TRP A 121 -24.52 17.22 -8.41
N ALA A 122 -24.03 18.25 -7.71
CA ALA A 122 -22.60 18.44 -7.50
C ALA A 122 -22.31 19.10 -6.15
N SER A 123 -21.44 18.49 -5.35
CA SER A 123 -20.95 19.04 -4.08
C SER A 123 -19.51 19.53 -4.23
N PRO A 124 -19.10 20.59 -3.53
CA PRO A 124 -17.74 21.12 -3.68
C PRO A 124 -16.70 20.24 -2.98
N LEU A 125 -15.53 20.08 -3.61
CA LEU A 125 -14.40 19.39 -3.00
C LEU A 125 -13.77 20.23 -1.88
N HIS A 126 -13.45 19.59 -0.76
CA HIS A 126 -12.71 20.18 0.35
C HIS A 126 -11.55 19.27 0.75
N LEU A 127 -10.32 19.78 0.65
CA LEU A 127 -9.10 19.06 1.00
C LEU A 127 -8.59 19.53 2.36
N VAL A 128 -8.42 18.59 3.28
CA VAL A 128 -7.94 18.83 4.65
C VAL A 128 -6.61 18.11 4.86
N ASN A 129 -5.69 18.76 5.57
CA ASN A 129 -4.44 18.12 5.98
C ASN A 129 -4.70 17.23 7.20
N LYS A 130 -4.53 15.91 7.03
CA LYS A 130 -4.68 14.93 8.12
C LYS A 130 -3.31 14.60 8.69
N ARG A 131 -3.14 14.75 10.01
CA ARG A 131 -1.93 14.28 10.69
C ARG A 131 -1.90 12.75 10.66
N MET A 132 -0.77 12.18 10.26
CA MET A 132 -0.53 10.74 10.40
C MET A 132 -0.34 10.45 11.90
N ALA A 133 -1.10 9.49 12.44
CA ALA A 133 -0.87 9.02 13.82
C ALA A 133 0.49 8.30 13.87
N HIS A 134 1.30 8.68 14.84
CA HIS A 134 2.66 8.18 15.05
C HIS A 134 2.67 6.85 15.80
#